data_AF-A0A6A4ZCC4-F1
#
_entry.id   AF-A0A6A4ZCC4-F1
#
_cell.length_a   1.000
_cell.length_b   1.000
_cell.length_c   1.000
_cell.angle_alpha   90.00
_cell.angle_beta   90.00
_cell.angle_gamma   90.00
#
_symmetry.space_group_name_H-M   'P 1'
#
loop_
_entity.id
_entity.type
_entity.pdbx_description
1 polymer ?
#
loop_
_entity_poly.entity_id
_entity_poly.type
_entity_poly.pdbx_seq_one_letter_code
_entity_poly.pdbx_strand_id
1 'polypeptide(L)'
;MVSSMPSEMDVVRRTCLDPAWVAATATSLNIDPTVRDTTTKSKLNPYLRPTLPAARFQVSDSRTSRPGIFTPTCGYNEVIAGVGAKVDANGNVIAKGNVAGTLVLEWGSWDSIVLTSYVNSILLQEVLGYDVSYANVGSSTMSTARMSATSARGQCTPTHFNPEVWSAVRIAALNVFANATTRSIIGYWGRSGHYTLTANVAQALQGPALVN
;
A
#
# COMPACT_ATOMS: atom_id res chain seq x y z
N MET A 1 12.79 29.79 1.44
CA MET A 1 12.28 28.52 2.02
C MET A 1 11.78 27.67 0.87
N VAL A 2 12.25 26.43 0.74
CA VAL A 2 11.70 25.50 -0.26
C VAL A 2 10.29 25.13 0.21
N SER A 3 9.28 25.37 -0.61
CA SER A 3 7.91 24.92 -0.32
C SER A 3 7.93 23.39 -0.19
N SER A 4 7.37 22.86 0.90
CA SER A 4 7.27 21.43 1.13
C SER A 4 5.80 21.02 1.21
N MET A 5 5.41 20.01 0.45
CA MET A 5 4.04 19.51 0.40
C MET A 5 4.02 18.03 0.82
N PRO A 6 2.90 17.49 1.34
CA PRO A 6 2.79 16.05 1.56
C PRO A 6 2.95 15.29 0.24
N SER A 7 3.48 14.06 0.30
CA SER A 7 3.53 13.20 -0.89
C SER A 7 2.12 12.81 -1.35
N GLU A 8 1.98 12.44 -2.63
CA GLU A 8 0.71 12.02 -3.24
C GLU A 8 -0.05 10.98 -2.39
N MET A 9 0.68 9.96 -1.93
CA MET A 9 0.13 8.88 -1.09
C MET A 9 -0.25 9.32 0.33
N ASP A 10 0.37 10.40 0.83
CA ASP A 10 0.06 10.93 2.16
C ASP A 10 -1.11 11.90 2.13
N VAL A 11 -1.32 12.63 1.01
CA VAL A 11 -2.48 13.52 0.80
C VAL A 11 -3.80 12.74 0.88
N VAL A 12 -3.84 11.54 0.29
CA VAL A 12 -5.06 10.70 0.24
C VAL A 12 -5.16 9.68 1.38
N ARG A 13 -4.26 9.75 2.36
CA ARG A 13 -4.20 8.78 3.45
C ARG A 13 -5.45 8.89 4.32
N ARG A 14 -6.23 7.80 4.40
CA ARG A 14 -7.45 7.70 5.24
C ARG A 14 -8.53 8.70 4.85
N THR A 15 -8.70 8.95 3.55
CA THR A 15 -9.73 9.85 3.04
C THR A 15 -10.68 9.19 2.05
N CYS A 16 -10.46 7.93 1.66
CA CYS A 16 -11.20 7.32 0.56
C CYS A 16 -12.56 6.75 0.99
N LEU A 17 -12.64 6.05 2.12
CA LEU A 17 -13.86 5.45 2.66
C LEU A 17 -14.52 6.43 3.64
N ASP A 18 -14.89 7.61 3.17
CA ASP A 18 -15.48 8.65 4.01
C ASP A 18 -16.95 8.34 4.41
N PRO A 19 -17.56 9.12 5.33
CA PRO A 19 -18.95 8.92 5.71
C PRO A 19 -19.95 9.03 4.55
N ALA A 20 -19.66 9.84 3.52
CA ALA A 20 -20.54 10.00 2.36
C ALA A 20 -20.54 8.74 1.48
N TRP A 21 -19.36 8.15 1.25
CA TRP A 21 -19.19 6.88 0.55
C TRP A 21 -19.94 5.75 1.27
N VAL A 22 -19.86 5.69 2.60
CA VAL A 22 -20.57 4.70 3.41
C VAL A 22 -22.08 4.85 3.26
N ALA A 23 -22.59 6.07 3.37
CA ALA A 23 -24.02 6.35 3.22
C ALA A 23 -24.52 5.98 1.82
N ALA A 24 -23.80 6.41 0.77
CA ALA A 24 -24.15 6.08 -0.61
C ALA A 24 -24.15 4.57 -0.87
N THR A 25 -23.13 3.86 -0.36
CA THR A 25 -23.01 2.41 -0.51
C THR A 25 -24.12 1.67 0.24
N ALA A 26 -24.42 2.07 1.48
CA ALA A 26 -25.52 1.54 2.27
C ALA A 26 -26.86 1.69 1.56
N THR A 27 -27.13 2.87 0.99
CA THR A 27 -28.34 3.12 0.20
C THR A 27 -28.38 2.26 -1.06
N SER A 28 -27.29 2.17 -1.82
CA SER A 28 -27.26 1.39 -3.07
C SER A 28 -27.48 -0.11 -2.87
N LEU A 29 -27.03 -0.64 -1.73
CA LEU A 29 -27.12 -2.06 -1.39
C LEU A 29 -28.35 -2.37 -0.53
N ASN A 30 -29.12 -1.35 -0.14
CA ASN A 30 -30.25 -1.46 0.80
C ASN A 30 -29.87 -2.18 2.11
N ILE A 31 -28.74 -1.78 2.71
CA ILE A 31 -28.24 -2.35 3.96
C ILE A 31 -28.02 -1.27 5.01
N ASP A 32 -28.28 -1.60 6.27
CA ASP A 32 -27.97 -0.74 7.41
C ASP A 32 -26.53 -1.00 7.90
N PRO A 33 -25.62 -0.01 7.89
CA PRO A 33 -24.25 -0.16 8.36
C PRO A 33 -24.12 -0.24 9.89
N THR A 34 -25.19 0.08 10.62
CA THR A 34 -25.23 0.11 12.08
C THR A 34 -25.87 -1.13 12.70
N VAL A 35 -26.58 -1.92 11.91
CA VAL A 35 -27.29 -3.11 12.37
C VAL A 35 -26.35 -4.10 13.06
N ARG A 36 -26.86 -4.69 14.14
CA ARG A 36 -26.16 -5.67 14.96
C ARG A 36 -26.98 -6.94 15.09
N ASP A 37 -26.27 -8.05 15.14
CA ASP A 37 -26.83 -9.34 15.52
C ASP A 37 -27.47 -9.24 16.91
N THR A 38 -28.71 -9.71 17.06
CA THR A 38 -29.48 -9.55 18.30
C THR A 38 -28.92 -10.37 19.45
N THR A 39 -28.18 -11.45 19.15
CA THR A 39 -27.62 -12.37 20.14
C THR A 39 -26.21 -11.97 20.54
N THR A 40 -25.30 -11.87 19.56
CA THR A 40 -23.87 -11.61 19.76
C THR A 40 -23.53 -10.13 19.86
N LYS A 41 -24.48 -9.24 19.48
CA LYS A 41 -24.28 -7.78 19.37
C LYS A 41 -23.19 -7.36 18.38
N SER A 42 -22.67 -8.30 17.57
CA SER A 42 -21.69 -8.01 16.52
C SER A 42 -22.32 -7.21 15.38
N LYS A 43 -21.56 -6.31 14.75
CA LYS A 43 -22.03 -5.63 13.53
C LYS A 43 -22.24 -6.66 12.43
N LEU A 44 -23.38 -6.62 11.73
CA LEU A 44 -23.60 -7.51 10.58
C LEU A 44 -22.80 -7.06 9.35
N ASN A 45 -22.55 -5.75 9.23
CA ASN A 45 -21.76 -5.15 8.15
C ASN A 45 -20.50 -4.46 8.72
N PRO A 46 -19.55 -5.19 9.31
CA PRO A 46 -18.45 -4.60 10.08
C PRO A 46 -17.48 -3.76 9.24
N TYR A 47 -17.43 -4.00 7.93
CA TYR A 47 -16.55 -3.30 6.99
C TYR A 47 -17.22 -2.14 6.25
N LEU A 48 -18.56 -2.02 6.29
CA LEU A 48 -19.25 -0.85 5.78
C LEU A 48 -19.26 0.24 6.85
N ARG A 49 -18.14 0.93 6.95
CA ARG A 49 -17.90 1.97 7.95
C ARG A 49 -16.95 3.03 7.39
N PRO A 50 -16.94 4.23 7.98
CA PRO A 50 -15.94 5.21 7.63
C PRO A 50 -14.54 4.70 7.95
N THR A 51 -13.57 5.25 7.24
CA THR A 51 -12.15 5.03 7.41
C THR A 51 -11.71 5.09 8.87
N LEU A 52 -10.74 4.23 9.23
CA LEU A 52 -10.15 4.24 10.55
C LEU A 52 -9.35 5.54 10.77
N PRO A 53 -9.54 6.26 11.89
CA PRO A 53 -8.88 7.55 12.12
C PRO A 53 -7.38 7.43 12.38
N ALA A 54 -6.89 6.24 12.75
CA ALA A 54 -5.50 5.97 13.07
C ALA A 54 -5.15 4.50 12.82
N ALA A 55 -3.85 4.20 12.76
CA ALA A 55 -3.36 2.84 12.68
C ALA A 55 -3.74 2.07 13.95
N ARG A 56 -4.14 0.82 13.77
CA ARG A 56 -4.45 -0.17 14.80
C ARG A 56 -3.33 -1.19 14.97
N PHE A 57 -2.54 -1.38 13.91
CA PHE A 57 -1.49 -2.38 13.85
C PHE A 57 -0.17 -1.76 13.40
N GLN A 58 0.92 -2.31 13.93
CA GLN A 58 2.28 -2.01 13.50
C GLN A 58 2.95 -3.27 12.98
N VAL A 59 3.79 -3.12 11.97
CA VAL A 59 4.61 -4.22 11.46
C VAL A 59 5.93 -4.25 12.22
N SER A 60 6.17 -5.35 12.93
CA SER A 60 7.42 -5.58 13.65
C SER A 60 8.48 -6.13 12.70
N ASP A 61 9.14 -5.25 11.96
CA ASP A 61 10.31 -5.58 11.13
C ASP A 61 11.49 -4.67 11.47
N SER A 62 12.47 -5.23 12.20
CA SER A 62 13.67 -4.52 12.64
C SER A 62 14.54 -4.03 11.48
N ARG A 63 14.38 -4.58 10.28
CA ARG A 63 15.10 -4.11 9.09
C ARG A 63 14.73 -2.66 8.81
N THR A 64 13.44 -2.30 8.90
CA THR A 64 12.89 -0.98 8.54
C THR A 64 13.39 0.19 9.40
N SER A 65 13.97 -0.09 10.57
CA SER A 65 14.52 0.92 11.49
C SER A 65 16.04 1.02 11.45
N ARG A 66 16.72 0.23 10.59
CA ARG A 66 18.19 0.24 10.51
C ARG A 66 18.73 1.57 9.98
N PRO A 67 19.81 2.11 10.56
CA PRO A 67 20.52 3.25 9.98
C PRO A 67 20.98 2.98 8.55
N GLY A 68 20.81 3.95 7.65
CA GLY A 68 21.25 3.83 6.26
C GLY A 68 20.34 3.00 5.35
N ILE A 69 19.22 2.46 5.85
CA ILE A 69 18.24 1.76 5.02
C ILE A 69 17.56 2.70 4.01
N PHE A 70 17.23 2.16 2.82
CA PHE A 70 16.66 2.91 1.70
C PHE A 70 17.52 4.11 1.29
N THR A 71 18.83 3.94 1.28
CA THR A 71 19.77 4.97 0.80
C THR A 71 20.65 4.42 -0.32
N PRO A 72 21.26 5.31 -1.13
CA PRO A 72 22.22 4.91 -2.15
C PRO A 72 23.38 4.09 -1.60
N THR A 73 23.85 4.40 -0.38
CA THR A 73 24.92 3.66 0.30
C THR A 73 24.53 2.20 0.60
N CYS A 74 23.24 1.93 0.82
CA CYS A 74 22.70 0.58 0.93
C CYS A 74 22.23 0.01 -0.43
N GLY A 75 22.59 0.66 -1.54
CA GLY A 75 22.24 0.21 -2.89
C GLY A 75 20.79 0.47 -3.29
N TYR A 76 20.13 1.47 -2.70
CA TYR A 76 18.80 1.93 -3.10
C TYR A 76 18.85 3.35 -3.67
N ASN A 77 18.65 3.45 -4.98
CA ASN A 77 18.65 4.73 -5.70
C ASN A 77 17.24 5.18 -6.11
N GLU A 78 16.21 4.53 -5.57
CA GLU A 78 14.80 4.83 -5.86
C GLU A 78 14.16 5.57 -4.68
N VAL A 79 12.88 5.89 -4.83
CA VAL A 79 12.10 6.65 -3.85
C VAL A 79 11.42 5.74 -2.82
N ILE A 80 11.59 6.05 -1.54
CA ILE A 80 10.78 5.54 -0.43
C ILE A 80 9.93 6.68 0.13
N ALA A 81 8.62 6.47 0.22
CA ALA A 81 7.67 7.40 0.81
C ALA A 81 6.95 6.73 1.99
N GLY A 82 7.38 7.06 3.21
CA GLY A 82 6.72 6.65 4.44
C GLY A 82 5.59 7.59 4.88
N VAL A 83 5.06 7.34 6.08
CA VAL A 83 4.01 8.18 6.67
C VAL A 83 4.56 9.58 6.95
N GLY A 84 3.86 10.62 6.50
CA GLY A 84 4.33 12.00 6.63
C GLY A 84 5.49 12.34 5.69
N ALA A 85 5.69 11.57 4.61
CA ALA A 85 6.67 11.92 3.59
C ALA A 85 6.34 13.27 2.94
N LYS A 86 7.38 14.05 2.64
CA LYS A 86 7.25 15.37 2.02
C LYS A 86 8.01 15.44 0.70
N VAL A 87 7.43 16.17 -0.24
CA VAL A 87 8.01 16.46 -1.55
C VAL A 87 8.29 17.95 -1.73
N ASP A 88 9.23 18.26 -2.63
CA ASP A 88 9.41 19.62 -3.14
C ASP A 88 8.34 19.98 -4.19
N ALA A 89 8.42 21.20 -4.73
CA ALA A 89 7.50 21.68 -5.78
C ALA A 89 7.56 20.85 -7.09
N ASN A 90 8.60 20.05 -7.29
CA ASN A 90 8.78 19.19 -8.46
C ASN A 90 8.33 17.73 -8.18
N GLY A 91 7.82 17.44 -6.98
CA GLY A 91 7.41 16.09 -6.57
C GLY A 91 8.55 15.21 -6.07
N ASN A 92 9.78 15.73 -5.93
CA ASN A 92 10.90 14.93 -5.40
C ASN A 92 10.75 14.78 -3.89
N VAL A 93 10.90 13.55 -3.38
CA VAL A 93 10.87 13.29 -1.93
C VAL A 93 12.08 13.94 -1.26
N ILE A 94 11.82 14.96 -0.44
CA ILE A 94 12.82 15.69 0.36
C ILE A 94 12.85 15.22 1.81
N ALA A 95 11.78 14.57 2.27
CA ALA A 95 11.73 13.87 3.54
C ALA A 95 10.97 12.56 3.38
N LYS A 96 11.63 11.43 3.66
CA LYS A 96 11.03 10.10 3.47
C LYS A 96 9.91 9.73 4.44
N GLY A 97 9.67 10.53 5.48
CA GLY A 97 8.68 10.20 6.53
C GLY A 97 9.07 9.01 7.40
N ASN A 98 8.12 8.51 8.19
CA ASN A 98 8.32 7.35 9.05
C ASN A 98 8.02 6.05 8.28
N VAL A 99 9.00 5.15 8.23
CA VAL A 99 8.85 3.81 7.63
C VAL A 99 8.79 2.71 8.70
N ALA A 100 9.43 2.92 9.85
CA ALA A 100 9.44 1.93 10.93
C ALA A 100 8.03 1.72 11.50
N GLY A 101 7.64 0.45 11.68
CA GLY A 101 6.31 0.08 12.15
C GLY A 101 5.22 0.10 11.09
N THR A 102 5.54 0.49 9.85
CA THR A 102 4.57 0.52 8.73
C THR A 102 4.68 -0.73 7.87
N LEU A 103 3.60 -1.07 7.16
CA LEU A 103 3.62 -2.06 6.10
C LEU A 103 4.20 -1.42 4.83
N VAL A 104 5.27 -2.02 4.30
CA VAL A 104 5.99 -1.47 3.14
C VAL A 104 5.47 -2.14 1.87
N LEU A 105 4.67 -1.41 1.10
CA LEU A 105 4.16 -1.78 -0.20
C LEU A 105 5.18 -1.43 -1.29
N GLU A 106 5.33 -2.31 -2.27
CA GLU A 106 6.02 -1.97 -3.51
C GLU A 106 5.10 -1.19 -4.45
N TRP A 107 5.66 -0.17 -5.09
CA TRP A 107 4.98 0.72 -6.02
C TRP A 107 5.85 0.91 -7.28
N GLY A 108 5.23 1.25 -8.41
CA GLY A 108 5.93 1.45 -9.68
C GLY A 108 5.20 2.45 -10.57
N SER A 109 5.69 2.64 -11.79
CA SER A 109 5.23 3.69 -12.70
C SER A 109 4.29 3.22 -13.80
N TRP A 110 3.84 1.95 -13.77
CA TRP A 110 2.90 1.42 -14.76
C TRP A 110 1.50 1.27 -14.17
N ASP A 111 0.48 1.46 -15.01
CA ASP A 111 -0.90 1.70 -14.54
C ASP A 111 -1.45 0.58 -13.66
N SER A 112 -1.17 -0.69 -13.98
CA SER A 112 -1.68 -1.81 -13.20
C SER A 112 -1.09 -1.88 -11.79
N ILE A 113 0.20 -1.59 -11.60
CA ILE A 113 0.78 -1.62 -10.25
C ILE A 113 0.33 -0.41 -9.46
N VAL A 114 0.18 0.74 -10.11
CA VAL A 114 -0.36 1.96 -9.48
C VAL A 114 -1.76 1.69 -8.95
N LEU A 115 -2.68 1.25 -9.81
CA LEU A 115 -4.06 0.97 -9.42
C LEU A 115 -4.13 -0.08 -8.30
N THR A 116 -3.38 -1.16 -8.44
CA THR A 116 -3.40 -2.26 -7.47
C THR A 116 -2.80 -1.85 -6.13
N SER A 117 -1.74 -1.05 -6.14
CA SER A 117 -1.13 -0.48 -4.92
C SER A 117 -2.11 0.44 -4.20
N TYR A 118 -2.81 1.32 -4.93
CA TYR A 118 -3.80 2.23 -4.37
C TYR A 118 -4.95 1.49 -3.69
N VAL A 119 -5.57 0.53 -4.39
CA VAL A 119 -6.69 -0.24 -3.84
C VAL A 119 -6.26 -1.01 -2.59
N ASN A 120 -5.11 -1.70 -2.63
CA ASN A 120 -4.59 -2.40 -1.46
C ASN A 120 -4.25 -1.46 -0.31
N SER A 121 -3.75 -0.26 -0.61
CA SER A 121 -3.47 0.77 0.40
C SER A 121 -4.73 1.22 1.13
N ILE A 122 -5.83 1.43 0.42
CA ILE A 122 -7.12 1.79 1.03
C ILE A 122 -7.57 0.66 1.97
N LEU A 123 -7.54 -0.60 1.50
CA LEU A 123 -7.95 -1.74 2.32
C LEU A 123 -7.06 -1.91 3.57
N LEU A 124 -5.75 -1.81 3.40
CA LEU A 124 -4.79 -1.94 4.50
C LEU A 124 -4.95 -0.82 5.52
N GLN A 125 -5.12 0.43 5.07
CA GLN A 125 -5.13 1.59 5.96
C GLN A 125 -6.49 1.88 6.58
N GLU A 126 -7.54 1.79 5.77
CA GLU A 126 -8.87 2.30 6.12
C GLU A 126 -9.78 1.20 6.65
N VAL A 127 -9.59 -0.04 6.18
CA VAL A 127 -10.39 -1.19 6.61
C VAL A 127 -9.68 -1.94 7.74
N LEU A 128 -8.42 -2.33 7.54
CA LEU A 128 -7.66 -3.14 8.50
C LEU A 128 -6.99 -2.27 9.57
N GLY A 129 -6.34 -1.17 9.19
CA GLY A 129 -5.69 -0.24 10.10
C GLY A 129 -4.18 -0.38 10.22
N TYR A 130 -3.48 -0.71 9.14
CA TYR A 130 -2.02 -0.53 9.06
C TYR A 130 -1.70 0.89 8.61
N ASP A 131 -0.53 1.41 8.99
CA ASP A 131 0.09 2.46 8.20
C ASP A 131 0.87 1.83 7.04
N VAL A 132 0.84 2.48 5.88
CA VAL A 132 1.51 1.97 4.66
C VAL A 132 2.59 2.95 4.20
N SER A 133 3.78 2.41 3.94
CA SER A 133 4.89 3.09 3.24
C SER A 133 5.08 2.49 1.84
N TYR A 134 5.64 3.27 0.92
CA TYR A 134 5.74 2.93 -0.49
C TYR A 134 7.19 2.92 -0.95
N ALA A 135 7.70 1.75 -1.28
CA ALA A 135 9.00 1.59 -1.91
C ALA A 135 8.82 1.52 -3.43
N ASN A 136 9.34 2.51 -4.17
CA ASN A 136 9.37 2.45 -5.61
C ASN A 136 10.33 1.34 -6.06
N VAL A 137 9.88 0.49 -6.98
CA VAL A 137 10.64 -0.67 -7.47
C VAL A 137 11.10 -0.57 -8.91
N GLY A 138 10.77 0.51 -9.64
CA GLY A 138 11.13 0.67 -11.06
C GLY A 138 10.83 -0.60 -11.86
N SER A 139 11.68 -0.94 -12.83
CA SER A 139 11.61 -2.22 -13.56
C SER A 139 12.28 -3.40 -12.82
N SER A 140 12.68 -3.22 -11.56
CA SER A 140 13.56 -4.16 -10.86
C SER A 140 12.86 -5.47 -10.50
N THR A 141 13.56 -6.57 -10.69
CA THR A 141 13.07 -7.95 -10.52
C THR A 141 13.26 -8.49 -9.09
N MET A 142 13.58 -7.59 -8.15
CA MET A 142 14.20 -7.93 -6.88
C MET A 142 13.22 -8.04 -5.71
N SER A 143 11.91 -7.97 -5.95
CA SER A 143 10.87 -7.99 -4.93
C SER A 143 11.00 -9.16 -3.96
N THR A 144 11.26 -10.36 -4.48
CA THR A 144 11.42 -11.56 -3.64
C THR A 144 12.65 -11.46 -2.73
N ALA A 145 13.75 -10.89 -3.23
CA ALA A 145 14.94 -10.63 -2.44
C ALA A 145 14.68 -9.55 -1.38
N ARG A 146 13.96 -8.47 -1.71
CA ARG A 146 13.58 -7.40 -0.77
C ARG A 146 12.78 -7.93 0.41
N MET A 147 11.89 -8.88 0.18
CA MET A 147 11.12 -9.52 1.26
C MET A 147 11.97 -10.44 2.13
N SER A 148 13.02 -11.05 1.57
CA SER A 148 13.93 -11.93 2.33
C SER A 148 14.79 -11.20 3.35
N ALA A 149 14.66 -11.60 4.61
CA ALA A 149 15.49 -11.05 5.69
C ALA A 149 16.97 -11.46 5.59
N THR A 150 17.33 -12.50 4.84
CA THR A 150 18.73 -12.94 4.75
C THR A 150 19.44 -12.41 3.50
N SER A 151 18.71 -11.82 2.55
CA SER A 151 19.32 -11.28 1.35
C SER A 151 19.92 -9.90 1.61
N ALA A 152 21.01 -9.57 0.92
CA ALA A 152 21.59 -8.23 0.95
C ALA A 152 20.56 -7.15 0.57
N ARG A 153 19.64 -7.49 -0.36
CA ARG A 153 18.60 -6.58 -0.80
C ARG A 153 17.54 -6.34 0.28
N GLY A 154 17.06 -7.37 0.96
CA GLY A 154 16.07 -7.21 2.02
C GLY A 154 16.65 -6.60 3.29
N GLN A 155 17.97 -6.65 3.48
CA GLN A 155 18.66 -5.91 4.54
C GLN A 155 18.76 -4.41 4.26
N CYS A 156 18.69 -3.98 3.00
CA CYS A 156 18.83 -2.58 2.60
C CYS A 156 17.53 -1.91 2.15
N THR A 157 16.59 -2.71 1.65
CA THR A 157 15.32 -2.23 1.09
C THR A 157 14.19 -3.23 1.37
N PRO A 158 13.91 -3.55 2.64
CA PRO A 158 12.87 -4.49 3.02
C PRO A 158 11.51 -4.04 2.51
N THR A 159 10.77 -4.96 1.91
CA THR A 159 9.38 -4.77 1.50
C THR A 159 8.55 -5.91 2.07
N HIS A 160 7.25 -5.68 2.24
CA HIS A 160 6.33 -6.64 2.85
C HIS A 160 5.32 -7.18 1.85
N PHE A 161 4.96 -6.39 0.85
CA PHE A 161 3.94 -6.75 -0.12
C PHE A 161 4.25 -6.14 -1.49
N ASN A 162 4.21 -6.98 -2.52
CA ASN A 162 4.18 -6.55 -3.90
C ASN A 162 2.78 -6.87 -4.47
N PRO A 163 2.02 -5.86 -4.91
CA PRO A 163 0.65 -6.06 -5.41
C PRO A 163 0.58 -6.71 -6.80
N GLU A 164 1.68 -6.78 -7.55
CA GLU A 164 1.71 -7.24 -8.92
C GLU A 164 2.97 -8.06 -9.25
N VAL A 165 2.89 -9.38 -9.04
CA VAL A 165 3.98 -10.31 -9.34
C VAL A 165 3.63 -11.20 -10.53
N TRP A 166 4.40 -11.05 -11.61
CA TRP A 166 4.32 -11.88 -12.82
C TRP A 166 4.96 -13.26 -12.58
N SER A 167 4.24 -14.11 -11.86
CA SER A 167 4.77 -15.35 -11.26
C SER A 167 5.41 -16.32 -12.25
N ALA A 168 4.92 -16.40 -13.49
CA ALA A 168 5.47 -17.30 -14.52
C ALA A 168 6.93 -16.98 -14.84
N VAL A 169 7.28 -15.69 -14.96
CA VAL A 169 8.64 -15.24 -15.27
C VAL A 169 9.50 -15.01 -14.02
N ARG A 170 8.93 -15.18 -12.82
CA ARG A 170 9.61 -14.98 -11.52
C ARG A 170 9.76 -16.25 -10.69
N ILE A 171 9.38 -17.42 -11.22
CA ILE A 171 9.40 -18.68 -10.47
C ILE A 171 10.78 -19.01 -9.89
N ALA A 172 11.87 -18.77 -10.63
CA ALA A 172 13.22 -19.03 -10.16
C ALA A 172 13.56 -18.19 -8.91
N ALA A 173 13.25 -16.89 -8.94
CA ALA A 173 13.49 -15.99 -7.82
C ALA A 173 12.57 -16.30 -6.63
N LEU A 174 11.33 -16.71 -6.87
CA LEU A 174 10.41 -17.17 -5.83
C LEU A 174 10.92 -18.45 -5.15
N ASN A 175 11.46 -19.40 -5.92
CA ASN A 175 12.02 -20.64 -5.36
C ASN A 175 13.26 -20.38 -4.49
N VAL A 176 14.13 -19.44 -4.89
CA VAL A 176 15.32 -19.06 -4.11
C VAL A 176 14.95 -18.47 -2.75
N PHE A 177 13.87 -17.68 -2.68
CA PHE A 177 13.42 -17.01 -1.46
C PHE A 177 12.11 -17.58 -0.91
N ALA A 178 11.82 -18.86 -1.18
CA ALA A 178 10.56 -19.50 -0.80
C ALA A 178 10.35 -19.59 0.72
N ASN A 179 11.42 -19.53 1.51
CA ASN A 179 11.35 -19.48 2.97
C ASN A 179 10.94 -18.12 3.54
N ALA A 180 11.03 -17.06 2.74
CA ALA A 180 10.72 -15.69 3.15
C ALA A 180 9.59 -15.06 2.36
N THR A 181 9.19 -15.68 1.24
CA THR A 181 8.14 -15.18 0.36
C THR A 181 7.15 -16.27 0.05
N THR A 182 5.88 -15.88 0.02
CA THR A 182 4.82 -16.68 -0.57
C THR A 182 4.14 -15.86 -1.64
N ARG A 183 3.62 -16.53 -2.67
CA ARG A 183 2.75 -15.90 -3.65
C ARG A 183 1.34 -16.39 -3.43
N SER A 184 0.39 -15.49 -3.59
CA SER A 184 -1.02 -15.83 -3.71
C SER A 184 -1.59 -15.14 -4.94
N ILE A 185 -2.72 -15.66 -5.41
CA ILE A 185 -3.54 -14.95 -6.38
C ILE A 185 -4.32 -13.90 -5.59
N ILE A 186 -4.34 -12.66 -6.08
CA ILE A 186 -5.30 -11.67 -5.59
C ILE A 186 -6.52 -11.74 -6.52
N GLY A 187 -7.68 -12.11 -5.95
CA GLY A 187 -8.91 -12.39 -6.70
C GLY A 187 -9.34 -13.87 -6.62
N TYR A 188 -10.19 -14.31 -7.56
CA TYR A 188 -10.76 -15.66 -7.57
C TYR A 188 -9.95 -16.65 -8.42
N TRP A 189 -9.89 -17.92 -7.99
CA TRP A 189 -9.31 -19.00 -8.77
C TRP A 189 -10.12 -19.20 -10.07
N GLY A 190 -9.46 -19.14 -11.23
CA GLY A 190 -10.12 -19.31 -12.54
C GLY A 190 -10.78 -18.05 -13.13
N ARG A 191 -10.69 -16.89 -12.47
CA ARG A 191 -11.04 -15.57 -13.04
C ARG A 191 -9.97 -14.56 -12.63
N SER A 192 -8.95 -14.40 -13.48
CA SER A 192 -7.85 -13.47 -13.24
C SER A 192 -8.38 -12.03 -13.16
N GLY A 193 -8.19 -11.35 -12.03
CA GLY A 193 -8.29 -9.89 -11.96
C GLY A 193 -8.71 -9.31 -10.61
N HIS A 194 -8.11 -8.15 -10.29
CA HIS A 194 -8.70 -7.19 -9.35
C HIS A 194 -9.92 -6.56 -10.01
N TYR A 195 -11.04 -6.51 -9.29
CA TYR A 195 -12.15 -5.61 -9.63
C TYR A 195 -12.14 -4.46 -8.63
N THR A 196 -12.36 -3.26 -9.13
CA THR A 196 -12.47 -2.05 -8.33
C THR A 196 -13.61 -1.22 -8.90
N LEU A 197 -14.14 -0.29 -8.12
CA LEU A 197 -15.21 0.58 -8.60
C LEU A 197 -14.72 1.36 -9.83
N THR A 198 -15.60 1.57 -10.82
CA THR A 198 -15.29 2.43 -11.98
C THR A 198 -14.80 3.81 -11.52
N ALA A 199 -15.29 4.30 -10.38
CA ALA A 199 -14.80 5.53 -9.74
C ALA A 199 -13.31 5.47 -9.37
N ASN A 200 -12.81 4.34 -8.86
CA ASN A 200 -11.38 4.17 -8.53
C ASN A 200 -10.53 4.14 -9.81
N VAL A 201 -11.04 3.54 -10.89
CA VAL A 201 -10.38 3.57 -12.21
C VAL A 201 -10.37 5.01 -12.74
N ALA A 202 -11.51 5.71 -12.70
CA ALA A 202 -11.61 7.09 -13.13
C ALA A 202 -10.69 8.02 -12.33
N GLN A 203 -10.55 7.78 -11.02
CA GLN A 203 -9.62 8.51 -10.17
C GLN A 203 -8.16 8.20 -10.54
N ALA A 204 -7.81 6.92 -10.74
CA ALA A 204 -6.45 6.54 -11.12
C ALA A 204 -6.04 7.09 -12.49
N LEU A 205 -6.98 7.16 -13.44
CA LEU A 205 -6.74 7.70 -14.78
C LEU A 205 -6.56 9.22 -14.82
N GLN A 206 -6.90 9.94 -13.74
CA GLN A 206 -6.53 11.36 -13.61
C GLN A 206 -5.01 11.53 -13.44
N GLY A 207 -4.29 10.45 -13.17
CA GLY A 207 -2.87 10.47 -12.87
C GLY A 207 -2.59 11.00 -11.46
N PRO A 208 -1.30 11.20 -11.13
CA PRO A 208 -0.91 11.82 -9.87
C PRO A 208 -1.61 13.15 -9.66
N ALA A 209 -2.07 13.41 -8.43
CA ALA A 209 -2.65 14.70 -8.09
C ALA A 209 -1.63 15.81 -8.41
N LEU A 210 -1.97 16.67 -9.38
CA LEU A 210 -1.18 17.87 -9.68
C LEU A 210 -1.31 18.79 -8.46
N VAL A 211 -0.25 18.87 -7.68
CA VAL A 211 -0.18 19.81 -6.56
C VAL A 211 0.02 21.20 -7.17
N ASN A 212 -1.07 21.97 -7.27
CA ASN A 212 -1.02 23.41 -7.58
C ASN A 212 -0.68 24.20 -6.32
#